data_AF-A0ABD1WEE5-F1
#
_entry.id   AF-A0ABD1WEE5-F1
#
_cell.length_a   1.000
_cell.length_b   1.000
_cell.length_c   1.000
_cell.angle_alpha   90.00
_cell.angle_beta   90.00
_cell.angle_gamma   90.00
#
_symmetry.space_group_name_H-M   'P 1'
#
loop_
_entity.id
_entity.type
_entity.pdbx_description
1 polymer ?
#
loop_
_entity_poly.entity_id
_entity_poly.type
_entity_poly.pdbx_seq_one_letter_code
_entity_poly.pdbx_strand_id
1 'polypeptide(L)'
;MNKKEVFKLAKGFRGRAKNCIRIARERVEKALQYSYRDRRNKKRDMRGLWIQRINAGTRQHGVNYGNFIHGLMKENIQLNRKFFQSFQCTNHIASRPWSTSHALPSPETRQSHLPKRKGLRFSFNPFFHSLLLCWKSV
;
A
#
# COMPACT_ATOMS: atom_id res chain seq x y z
N MET A 1 30.06 25.19 -10.42
CA MET A 1 28.78 25.69 -9.88
C MET A 1 28.98 27.12 -9.40
N ASN A 2 28.16 28.05 -9.89
CA ASN A 2 28.36 29.48 -9.62
C ASN A 2 27.80 29.85 -8.23
N LYS A 3 28.40 30.83 -7.52
CA LYS A 3 28.04 31.16 -6.11
C LYS A 3 26.54 31.41 -5.92
N LYS A 4 25.92 32.14 -6.85
CA LYS A 4 24.48 32.46 -6.83
C LYS A 4 23.60 31.21 -6.97
N GLU A 5 24.01 30.25 -7.80
CA GLU A 5 23.27 29.00 -8.02
C GLU A 5 23.33 28.09 -6.78
N VAL A 6 24.49 28.02 -6.12
CA VAL A 6 24.64 27.26 -4.87
C VAL A 6 23.67 27.77 -3.83
N PHE A 7 23.59 29.09 -3.66
CA PHE A 7 22.66 29.67 -2.68
C PHE A 7 21.19 29.51 -3.06
N LYS A 8 20.85 29.41 -4.36
CA LYS A 8 19.49 29.07 -4.79
C LYS A 8 19.11 27.65 -4.36
N LEU A 9 20.03 26.68 -4.56
CA LEU A 9 19.82 25.28 -4.19
C LEU A 9 19.88 25.04 -2.67
N ALA A 10 20.69 25.81 -1.95
CA ALA A 10 20.84 25.72 -0.51
C ALA A 10 19.72 26.44 0.28
N LYS A 11 18.74 27.05 -0.39
CA LYS A 11 17.58 27.66 0.27
C LYS A 11 16.84 26.59 1.07
N GLY A 12 16.65 26.85 2.37
CA GLY A 12 16.01 25.91 3.30
C GLY A 12 16.98 25.04 4.11
N PHE A 13 18.28 25.05 3.82
CA PHE A 13 19.26 24.38 4.68
C PHE A 13 19.36 25.05 6.05
N ARG A 14 19.60 24.23 7.09
CA ARG A 14 19.70 24.68 8.48
C ARG A 14 21.10 25.21 8.81
N GLY A 15 21.16 26.22 9.68
CA GLY A 15 22.42 26.78 10.21
C GLY A 15 23.29 27.47 9.15
N ARG A 16 24.61 27.29 9.25
CA ARG A 16 25.61 27.95 8.38
C ARG A 16 25.60 27.44 6.93
N ALA A 17 24.94 26.30 6.66
CA ALA A 17 24.89 25.69 5.33
C ALA A 17 24.09 26.48 4.28
N LYS A 18 23.32 27.49 4.69
CA LYS A 18 22.62 28.42 3.77
C LYS A 18 23.37 29.74 3.53
N ASN A 19 24.33 30.09 4.39
CA ASN A 19 25.01 31.40 4.37
C ASN A 19 26.47 31.30 3.90
N CYS A 20 27.20 30.25 4.31
CA CYS A 20 28.62 30.10 4.03
C CYS A 20 28.84 29.23 2.78
N ILE A 21 29.47 29.78 1.74
CA ILE A 21 29.60 29.11 0.43
C ILE A 21 30.33 27.76 0.49
N ARG A 22 31.39 27.64 1.29
CA ARG A 22 32.16 26.40 1.44
C ARG A 22 31.29 25.26 1.95
N ILE A 23 30.56 25.50 3.04
CA ILE A 23 29.66 24.52 3.66
C ILE A 23 28.45 24.24 2.76
N ALA A 24 27.92 25.27 2.11
CA ALA A 24 26.78 25.12 1.20
C ALA A 24 27.10 24.18 0.04
N ARG A 25 28.28 24.31 -0.58
CA ARG A 25 28.70 23.46 -1.71
C ARG A 25 28.72 21.98 -1.32
N GLU A 26 29.38 21.63 -0.23
CA GLU A 26 29.47 20.25 0.27
C GLU A 26 28.08 19.64 0.53
N ARG A 27 27.15 20.45 1.07
CA ARG A 27 25.78 20.01 1.36
C ARG A 27 24.93 19.86 0.11
N VAL A 28 25.04 20.80 -0.83
CA VAL A 28 24.30 20.74 -2.11
C VAL A 28 24.75 19.53 -2.93
N GLU A 29 26.05 19.24 -2.98
CA GLU A 29 26.58 18.07 -3.69
C GLU A 29 26.00 16.76 -3.16
N LYS A 30 26.00 16.58 -1.83
CA LYS A 30 25.38 15.41 -1.19
C LYS A 30 23.87 15.34 -1.44
N ALA A 31 23.18 16.48 -1.39
CA ALA A 31 21.74 16.54 -1.65
C ALA A 31 21.40 16.13 -3.10
N LEU A 32 22.21 16.52 -4.07
CA LEU A 32 22.03 16.13 -5.47
C LEU A 32 22.28 14.63 -5.68
N GLN A 33 23.29 14.07 -5.03
CA GLN A 33 23.56 12.63 -5.05
C GLN A 33 22.39 11.83 -4.45
N TYR A 34 21.88 12.25 -3.29
CA TYR A 34 20.69 11.65 -2.69
C TYR A 34 19.46 11.79 -3.58
N SER A 35 19.24 12.96 -4.19
CA SER A 35 18.13 13.15 -5.14
C SER A 35 18.20 12.16 -6.31
N TYR A 36 19.39 11.94 -6.89
CA TYR A 36 19.56 10.96 -7.96
C TYR A 36 19.25 9.54 -7.50
N ARG A 37 19.80 9.13 -6.36
CA ARG A 37 19.55 7.81 -5.75
C ARG A 37 18.06 7.62 -5.45
N ASP A 38 17.42 8.60 -4.82
CA ASP A 38 16.05 8.50 -4.34
C ASP A 38 15.04 8.47 -5.49
N ARG A 39 15.32 9.12 -6.64
CA ARG A 39 14.50 8.95 -7.86
C ARG A 39 14.45 7.50 -8.34
N ARG A 40 15.54 6.74 -8.16
CA ARG A 40 15.59 5.31 -8.49
C ARG A 40 14.92 4.47 -7.41
N ASN A 41 15.20 4.76 -6.13
CA ASN A 41 14.64 4.01 -5.00
C ASN A 41 13.13 4.20 -4.83
N LYS A 42 12.57 5.37 -5.15
CA LYS A 42 11.13 5.65 -5.06
C LYS A 42 10.28 4.57 -5.73
N LYS A 43 10.73 4.00 -6.86
CA LYS A 43 10.00 2.92 -7.54
C LYS A 43 9.93 1.63 -6.70
N ARG A 44 10.99 1.30 -5.96
CA ARG A 44 11.07 0.15 -5.05
C ARG A 44 10.22 0.39 -3.80
N ASP A 45 10.35 1.56 -3.18
CA ASP A 45 9.65 1.90 -1.94
C ASP A 45 8.13 1.93 -2.16
N MET A 46 7.69 2.53 -3.26
CA MET A 46 6.28 2.54 -3.66
C MET A 46 5.74 1.12 -3.91
N ARG A 47 6.54 0.22 -4.49
CA ARG A 47 6.14 -1.18 -4.69
C ARG A 47 5.94 -1.90 -3.37
N GLY A 48 6.85 -1.69 -2.40
CA GLY A 48 6.70 -2.23 -1.05
C GLY A 48 5.41 -1.74 -0.39
N LEU A 49 5.15 -0.44 -0.46
CA LEU A 49 3.93 0.16 0.08
C LEU A 49 2.65 -0.41 -0.56
N TRP A 50 2.63 -0.60 -1.88
CA TRP A 50 1.48 -1.22 -2.56
C TRP A 50 1.26 -2.65 -2.09
N ILE A 51 2.31 -3.46 -1.93
CA ILE A 51 2.16 -4.83 -1.42
C ILE A 51 1.60 -4.83 0.00
N GLN A 52 2.08 -3.95 0.88
CA GLN A 52 1.60 -3.85 2.26
C GLN A 52 0.10 -3.54 2.33
N ARG A 53 -0.34 -2.58 1.54
CA ARG A 53 -1.75 -2.18 1.51
C ARG A 53 -2.66 -3.21 0.81
N ILE A 54 -2.20 -3.87 -0.26
CA ILE A 54 -2.92 -5.01 -0.86
C ILE A 54 -3.06 -6.13 0.17
N ASN A 55 -1.98 -6.46 0.88
CA ASN A 55 -1.97 -7.50 1.91
C ASN A 55 -2.96 -7.17 3.05
N ALA A 56 -3.07 -5.91 3.46
CA ALA A 56 -4.08 -5.48 4.43
C ALA A 56 -5.50 -5.72 3.90
N GLY A 57 -5.78 -5.38 2.63
CA GLY A 57 -7.07 -5.62 1.99
C GLY A 57 -7.41 -7.11 1.84
N THR A 58 -6.49 -7.92 1.32
CA THR A 58 -6.71 -9.36 1.10
C THR A 58 -6.94 -10.11 2.41
N ARG A 59 -6.29 -9.67 3.50
CA ARG A 59 -6.50 -10.23 4.85
C ARG A 59 -7.92 -10.02 5.37
N GLN A 60 -8.58 -8.90 5.04
CA GLN A 60 -9.99 -8.69 5.39
C GLN A 60 -10.91 -9.73 4.72
N HIS A 61 -10.51 -10.22 3.54
CA HIS A 61 -11.23 -11.25 2.78
C HIS A 61 -10.70 -12.67 3.03
N GLY A 62 -9.86 -12.88 4.05
CA GLY A 62 -9.33 -14.19 4.43
C GLY A 62 -8.32 -14.81 3.47
N VAL A 63 -7.86 -14.08 2.46
CA VAL A 63 -6.88 -14.56 1.46
C VAL A 63 -5.49 -13.97 1.70
N ASN A 64 -4.46 -14.81 1.59
CA ASN A 64 -3.07 -14.34 1.62
C ASN A 64 -2.68 -13.73 0.27
N TYR A 65 -1.81 -12.72 0.28
CA TYR A 65 -1.31 -12.02 -0.90
C TYR A 65 -0.78 -12.98 -1.98
N GLY A 66 -0.02 -14.01 -1.59
CA GLY A 66 0.53 -15.00 -2.53
C GLY A 66 -0.56 -15.76 -3.29
N ASN A 67 -1.55 -16.29 -2.57
CA ASN A 67 -2.68 -17.01 -3.14
C ASN A 67 -3.53 -16.09 -4.04
N PHE A 68 -3.69 -14.83 -3.63
CA PHE A 68 -4.40 -13.82 -4.40
C PHE A 68 -3.73 -13.52 -5.75
N ILE A 69 -2.41 -13.28 -5.76
CA ILE A 69 -1.65 -13.06 -7.00
C ILE A 69 -1.63 -14.31 -7.89
N HIS A 70 -1.48 -15.49 -7.28
CA HIS A 70 -1.55 -16.76 -8.01
C HIS A 70 -2.91 -16.95 -8.71
N GLY A 71 -4.01 -16.61 -8.03
CA GLY A 71 -5.35 -16.59 -8.62
C GLY A 71 -5.44 -15.65 -9.82
N LEU A 72 -4.95 -14.41 -9.69
CA LEU A 72 -4.97 -13.45 -10.81
C LEU A 72 -4.16 -13.90 -12.03
N MET A 73 -3.02 -14.56 -11.81
CA MET A 73 -2.20 -15.09 -12.91
C MET A 73 -2.90 -16.24 -13.63
N LYS A 74 -3.60 -17.12 -12.89
CA LYS A 74 -4.39 -18.22 -13.47
C LYS A 74 -5.52 -17.70 -14.36
N GLU A 75 -6.18 -16.63 -13.94
CA GLU A 75 -7.28 -15.98 -14.69
C GLU A 75 -6.77 -15.01 -15.78
N ASN A 76 -5.46 -14.97 -16.07
CA ASN A 76 -4.84 -14.09 -17.08
C ASN A 76 -5.10 -12.58 -16.90
N ILE A 77 -5.37 -12.14 -15.67
CA ILE A 77 -5.64 -10.73 -15.38
C ILE A 77 -4.31 -9.98 -15.18
N GLN A 78 -3.86 -9.24 -16.20
CA GLN A 78 -2.64 -8.43 -16.17
C GLN A 78 -2.83 -7.10 -15.40
N LEU A 79 -3.08 -7.18 -14.09
CA LEU A 79 -3.29 -5.99 -13.27
C LEU A 79 -1.99 -5.42 -12.69
N ASN A 80 -1.80 -4.12 -12.92
CA ASN A 80 -0.76 -3.34 -12.26
C ASN A 80 -1.11 -3.09 -10.79
N ARG A 81 -0.17 -3.40 -9.89
CA ARG A 81 -0.32 -3.23 -8.43
C ARG A 81 -0.65 -1.80 -7.99
N LYS A 82 -0.27 -0.81 -8.80
CA LYS A 82 -0.63 0.61 -8.62
C LYS A 82 -2.15 0.83 -8.66
N PHE A 83 -2.83 0.18 -9.61
CA PHE A 83 -4.27 0.35 -9.82
C PHE A 83 -5.08 -0.30 -8.69
N PHE A 84 -4.69 -1.51 -8.28
CA PHE A 84 -5.34 -2.22 -7.17
C PHE A 84 -5.27 -1.41 -5.86
N GLN A 85 -4.13 -0.75 -5.62
CA GLN A 85 -3.98 0.08 -4.42
C GLN A 85 -5.00 1.22 -4.35
N SER A 86 -5.18 1.92 -5.45
CA SER A 86 -6.10 3.06 -5.50
C SER A 86 -7.53 2.62 -5.24
N PHE A 87 -7.94 1.46 -5.80
CA PHE A 87 -9.28 0.92 -5.62
C PHE A 87 -9.58 0.55 -4.16
N GLN A 88 -8.65 -0.14 -3.47
CA GLN A 88 -8.85 -0.55 -2.07
C GLN A 88 -9.01 0.65 -1.12
N CYS A 89 -8.23 1.73 -1.30
CA CYS A 89 -8.33 2.92 -0.46
C CYS A 89 -9.67 3.65 -0.62
N THR A 90 -10.19 3.74 -1.85
CA THR A 90 -11.44 4.44 -2.14
C THR A 90 -12.65 3.74 -1.50
N ASN A 91 -12.71 2.40 -1.58
CA ASN A 91 -13.83 1.63 -1.04
C ASN A 91 -13.85 1.60 0.51
N HIS A 92 -12.70 1.76 1.18
CA HIS A 92 -12.69 1.85 2.64
C HIS A 92 -13.14 3.23 3.14
N ILE A 93 -12.79 4.32 2.45
CA ILE A 93 -13.17 5.69 2.83
C ILE A 93 -14.67 5.94 2.55
N ALA A 94 -15.22 5.35 1.50
CA ALA A 94 -16.65 5.45 1.17
C ALA A 94 -17.58 4.78 2.21
N SER A 95 -17.04 3.90 3.07
CA SER A 95 -17.83 3.22 4.12
C SER A 95 -18.06 4.05 5.39
N ARG A 96 -17.57 5.29 5.46
CA ARG A 96 -17.94 6.25 6.50
C ARG A 96 -18.90 7.29 5.92
N PRO A 97 -20.22 7.22 6.18
CA PRO A 97 -21.07 8.37 5.95
C PRO A 97 -20.61 9.51 6.86
N TRP A 98 -20.39 10.70 6.29
CA TRP A 98 -20.07 11.90 7.06
C TRP A 98 -21.29 12.42 7.84
N SER A 99 -22.46 11.81 7.68
CA SER A 99 -23.66 12.07 8.46
C SER A 99 -23.83 11.02 9.57
N THR A 100 -23.65 11.43 10.82
CA THR A 100 -24.69 11.41 11.89
C THR A 100 -24.01 11.56 13.25
N SER A 101 -24.18 12.75 13.82
CA SER A 101 -24.15 13.02 15.24
C SER A 101 -25.14 12.09 15.96
N HIS A 102 -24.73 11.00 16.60
CA HIS A 102 -25.46 10.37 17.69
C HIS A 102 -24.53 9.50 18.55
N ALA A 103 -24.48 9.84 19.84
CA ALA A 103 -24.06 9.07 21.01
C ALA A 103 -22.64 8.46 21.06
N LEU A 104 -21.81 9.04 21.94
CA LEU A 104 -20.75 8.32 22.64
C LEU A 104 -21.40 7.25 23.54
N PRO A 105 -21.01 5.96 23.49
CA PRO A 105 -21.36 5.04 24.56
C PRO A 105 -20.41 5.27 25.75
N SER A 106 -20.99 5.58 26.92
CA SER A 106 -20.28 5.61 28.21
C SER A 106 -19.69 4.23 28.57
N PRO A 107 -18.64 4.18 29.43
CA PRO A 107 -17.86 2.98 29.65
C PRO A 107 -18.41 2.19 30.85
N GLU A 108 -19.14 1.11 30.61
CA GLU A 108 -19.36 0.09 31.64
C GLU A 108 -19.87 -1.22 31.04
N THR A 109 -19.00 -2.23 30.92
CA THR A 109 -19.11 -3.55 31.58
C THR A 109 -18.32 -4.65 30.84
N ARG A 110 -17.34 -5.17 31.59
CA ARG A 110 -17.06 -6.59 31.83
C ARG A 110 -16.48 -7.46 30.68
N GLN A 111 -15.26 -7.92 30.97
CA GLN A 111 -14.51 -8.99 30.32
C GLN A 111 -15.33 -10.27 30.09
N SER A 112 -15.17 -10.93 28.94
CA SER A 112 -14.70 -12.34 28.82
C SER A 112 -15.03 -12.97 27.45
N HIS A 113 -14.16 -13.89 27.03
CA HIS A 113 -14.26 -14.84 25.91
C HIS A 113 -13.70 -14.41 24.54
N LEU A 114 -12.40 -14.72 24.35
CA LEU A 114 -11.82 -15.02 23.04
C LEU A 114 -12.24 -16.43 22.59
N PRO A 115 -12.90 -16.62 21.42
CA PRO A 115 -13.05 -17.96 20.87
C PRO A 115 -11.74 -18.46 20.26
N LYS A 116 -11.30 -19.64 20.71
CA LYS A 116 -10.14 -20.38 20.21
C LYS A 116 -10.22 -20.58 18.69
N ARG A 117 -9.08 -20.46 18.01
CA ARG A 117 -8.85 -20.85 16.61
C ARG A 117 -9.44 -22.23 16.33
N LYS A 118 -10.40 -22.32 15.39
CA LYS A 118 -10.79 -23.58 14.75
C LYS A 118 -10.24 -23.57 13.33
N GLY A 119 -9.50 -24.62 12.97
CA GLY A 119 -8.88 -24.77 11.67
C GLY A 119 -9.90 -24.70 10.53
N LEU A 120 -9.57 -23.96 9.49
CA LEU A 120 -10.32 -24.01 8.22
C LEU A 120 -10.08 -25.37 7.58
N ARG A 121 -11.06 -26.26 7.66
CA ARG A 121 -11.20 -27.36 6.70
C ARG A 121 -11.71 -26.74 5.40
N PHE A 122 -10.84 -26.67 4.40
CA PHE A 122 -11.27 -26.43 3.02
C PHE A 122 -12.08 -27.65 2.57
N SER A 123 -13.41 -27.53 2.56
CA SER A 123 -14.27 -28.46 1.84
C SER A 123 -14.31 -28.02 0.39
N PHE A 124 -13.58 -28.74 -0.47
CA PHE A 124 -13.71 -28.63 -1.92
C PHE A 124 -15.15 -29.06 -2.27
N ASN A 125 -15.97 -28.13 -2.75
CA ASN A 125 -17.36 -28.41 -3.08
C ASN A 125 -17.40 -29.12 -4.46
N PRO A 126 -17.92 -30.37 -4.57
CA PRO A 126 -17.91 -31.14 -5.82
C PRO A 126 -19.01 -30.74 -6.82
N PHE A 127 -19.73 -29.65 -6.59
CA PHE A 127 -20.82 -29.20 -7.48
C PHE A 127 -20.37 -28.51 -8.78
N PHE A 128 -19.07 -28.22 -8.96
CA PHE A 128 -18.58 -27.57 -10.19
C PHE A 128 -18.30 -28.52 -11.36
N HIS A 129 -18.51 -29.83 -11.20
CA HIS A 129 -18.25 -30.80 -12.27
C HIS A 129 -19.40 -30.95 -13.28
N SER A 130 -20.58 -30.39 -13.02
CA SER A 130 -21.74 -30.56 -13.91
C SER A 130 -21.94 -29.44 -14.95
N LEU A 131 -21.25 -28.30 -14.85
CA LEU A 131 -21.36 -27.24 -15.87
C LEU A 131 -20.27 -27.31 -16.97
N LEU A 132 -19.20 -28.07 -16.75
CA LEU A 132 -18.11 -28.19 -17.74
C LEU A 132 -18.41 -29.19 -18.86
N LEU A 133 -19.44 -30.02 -18.71
CA LEU A 133 -19.89 -30.98 -19.75
C LEU A 133 -20.89 -30.37 -20.74
N CYS A 134 -21.37 -29.13 -20.53
CA CYS A 134 -22.29 -28.44 -21.45
C CYS A 134 -21.58 -27.52 -22.47
N TRP A 135 -20.27 -27.28 -22.35
CA TRP A 135 -19.53 -26.31 -23.18
C TRP A 135 -18.51 -26.94 -24.15
N LYS A 136 -18.67 -28.24 -24.46
CA LYS A 136 -17.84 -28.97 -25.44
C LYS A 136 -18.64 -29.55 -26.62
N SER A 137 -19.85 -29.07 -26.88
CA SER A 137 -20.61 -29.39 -28.09
C SER A 137 -21.45 -28.20 -28.57
N VAL A 138 -20.78 -27.14 -29.02
CA VAL A 138 -21.17 -26.23 -30.13
C VAL A 138 -19.89 -25.66 -30.71
#